data_AF-A0A538FMQ2-F1
#
_entry.id   AF-A0A538FMQ2-F1
#
_cell.length_a   1.000
_cell.length_b   1.000
_cell.length_c   1.000
_cell.angle_alpha   90.00
_cell.angle_beta   90.00
_cell.angle_gamma   90.00
#
_symmetry.space_group_name_H-M   'P 1'
#
loop_
_entity.id
_entity.type
_entity.pdbx_description
1 polymer ?
#
loop_
_entity_poly.entity_id
_entity_poly.type
_entity_poly.pdbx_seq_one_letter_code
_entity_poly.pdbx_strand_id
1 'polypeptide(L)' 'MRVSNMTVYRLIRSGDLLATRVGRSYRIWEDDVAAYLRRDSA' A
#
# COMPACT_ATOMS: atom_id res chain seq x y z
N MET A 1 -8.06 -2.35 -9.42
CA MET A 1 -6.74 -3.01 -9.55
C MET A 1 -6.75 -4.29 -8.73
N ARG A 2 -6.33 -5.45 -9.28
CA ARG A 2 -6.12 -6.70 -8.52
C ARG A 2 -4.63 -6.99 -8.45
N VAL A 3 -4.09 -7.11 -7.25
CA VAL A 3 -2.66 -7.39 -7.03
C VAL A 3 -2.44 -8.43 -5.95
N SER A 4 -1.26 -9.04 -5.97
CA SER A 4 -0.85 -9.99 -4.94
C SER A 4 -0.49 -9.29 -3.64
N ASN A 5 -0.60 -9.99 -2.51
CA ASN A 5 -0.11 -9.52 -1.21
C ASN A 5 1.40 -9.20 -1.25
N MET A 6 2.16 -9.92 -2.08
CA MET A 6 3.59 -9.66 -2.24
C MET A 6 3.84 -8.30 -2.88
N THR A 7 3.04 -7.95 -3.89
CA THR A 7 3.12 -6.63 -4.54
C THR A 7 2.85 -5.52 -3.53
N VAL A 8 1.77 -5.64 -2.76
CA VAL A 8 1.41 -4.69 -1.70
C VAL A 8 2.53 -4.60 -0.65
N TYR A 9 3.05 -5.73 -0.21
CA TYR A 9 4.15 -5.77 0.76
C TYR A 9 5.40 -5.06 0.25
N ARG A 10 5.77 -5.24 -1.02
CA ARG A 10 6.91 -4.54 -1.60
C ARG A 10 6.71 -3.02 -1.61
N LEU A 11 5.50 -2.55 -1.96
CA LEU A 11 5.18 -1.11 -1.95
C LEU A 11 5.28 -0.52 -0.54
N ILE A 12 4.87 -1.27 0.48
CA ILE A 12 5.06 -0.85 1.88
C ILE A 12 6.55 -0.80 2.23
N ARG A 13 7.32 -1.80 1.80
CA ARG A 13 8.76 -1.89 2.09
C ARG A 13 9.60 -0.86 1.33
N SER A 14 9.18 -0.41 0.14
CA SER A 14 9.82 0.67 -0.61
C SER A 14 9.43 2.06 -0.09
N GLY A 15 8.38 2.15 0.73
CA GLY A 15 7.84 3.42 1.22
C GLY A 15 6.88 4.11 0.24
N ASP A 16 6.53 3.44 -0.85
CA ASP A 16 5.58 3.98 -1.84
C ASP A 16 4.12 3.91 -1.37
N LEU A 17 3.80 2.97 -0.46
CA LEU A 17 2.46 2.83 0.11
C LEU A 17 2.52 2.89 1.64
N LEU A 18 1.81 3.86 2.22
CA LEU A 18 1.68 3.99 3.66
C LEU A 18 0.90 2.82 4.26
N ALA A 19 1.38 2.30 5.39
CA ALA A 19 0.72 1.22 6.11
C ALA A 19 1.09 1.23 7.60
N THR A 20 0.15 0.81 8.43
CA THR A 20 0.36 0.59 9.86
C THR A 20 0.58 -0.90 10.14
N ARG A 21 1.65 -1.23 10.87
CA ARG A 21 1.91 -2.62 11.27
C ARG A 21 1.11 -2.99 12.53
N VAL A 22 0.29 -4.03 12.43
CA VAL A 22 -0.49 -4.60 13.54
C VAL A 22 -0.13 -6.06 13.69
N GLY A 23 0.69 -6.36 14.71
CA GLY A 23 1.28 -7.69 14.90
C GLY A 23 2.12 -8.12 13.70
N ARG A 24 1.73 -9.21 13.05
CA ARG A 24 2.41 -9.76 11.86
C ARG A 24 1.84 -9.26 10.53
N SER A 25 0.78 -8.45 10.56
CA SER A 25 0.07 -7.97 9.38
C SER A 25 0.21 -6.47 9.21
N TYR A 26 -0.03 -6.00 7.99
CA TYR A 26 -0.16 -4.58 7.69
C TYR A 26 -1.63 -4.20 7.52
N ARG A 27 -1.98 -3.00 7.98
CA ARG A 27 -3.27 -2.34 7.77
C ARG A 27 -3.01 -1.11 6.92
N ILE A 28 -3.86 -0.90 5.93
CA ILE A 28 -3.75 0.21 4.98
C ILE A 28 -5.08 0.93 5.01
N TRP A 29 -5.04 2.26 5.10
CA TRP A 29 -6.23 3.08 5.01
C TRP A 29 -6.63 3.26 3.56
N GLU A 30 -7.93 3.39 3.30
CA GLU A 30 -8.44 3.58 1.94
C GLU A 30 -7.86 4.85 1.29
N ASP A 31 -7.70 5.92 2.06
CA ASP A 31 -7.12 7.19 1.60
C ASP A 31 -5.67 7.05 1.13
N ASP A 32 -4.87 6.21 1.81
CA ASP A 32 -3.47 5.95 1.42
C ASP A 32 -3.39 5.20 0.09
N VAL A 33 -4.29 4.23 -0.13
CA VAL A 33 -4.41 3.54 -1.42
C VAL A 33 -4.86 4.51 -2.50
N ALA A 34 -5.86 5.34 -2.22
CA ALA A 34 -6.35 6.33 -3.17
C ALA A 34 -5.26 7.36 -3.53
N ALA A 35 -4.46 7.79 -2.55
CA ALA A 35 -3.31 8.68 -2.77
C ALA A 35 -2.23 8.02 -3.65
N TYR A 36 -1.90 6.75 -3.38
CA TYR A 36 -0.97 5.98 -4.21
C TYR A 36 -1.46 5.86 -5.66
N LEU A 37 -2.73 5.49 -5.87
CA LEU A 37 -3.31 5.36 -7.21
C LEU A 37 -3.34 6.69 -7.97
N ARG A 38 -3.61 7.81 -7.28
CA ARG A 38 -3.54 9.15 -7.89
C ARG A 38 -2.12 9.52 -8.32
N ARG A 39 -1.10 9.16 -7.54
CA ARG A 39 0.31 9.44 -7.86
C ARG A 39 0.77 8.75 -9.15
N ASP A 40 0.37 7.48 -9.34
CA ASP A 40 0.75 6.67 -10.50
C ASP A 40 0.00 7.05 -11.79
N SER A 41 -1.17 7.71 -11.65
CA SER A 41 -2.03 8.09 -12.78
C SER A 41 -1.65 9.44 -13.43
N ALA A 42 -0.50 10.04 -13.06
CA ALA A 42 -0.05 11.36 -13.51
C ALA A 42 1.11 11.29 -14.51
#